data_AF-A0A527GKF9-F1
#
_entry.id   AF-A0A527GKF9-F1
#
_cell.length_a   1.000
_cell.length_b   1.000
_cell.length_c   1.000
_cell.angle_alpha   90.00
_cell.angle_beta   90.00
_cell.angle_gamma   90.00
#
_symmetry.space_group_name_H-M   'P 1'
#
loop_
_entity.id
_entity.type
_entity.pdbx_description
1 polymer ?
#
loop_
_entity_poly.entity_id
_entity_poly.type
_entity_poly.pdbx_seq_one_letter_code
_entity_poly.pdbx_strand_id
1 'polypeptide(L)'
;LDVLADGADVALRRDPLWRRSGAETLDEYAAWAANICGMACLKMILASRGEIVPTIELAKRCTLYGGYVVNGGSIKGLIYAPFVSFVKEIFGLRAEVVTNVATAEIPAIMQ
;
A
#
# COMPACT_ATOMS: atom_id res chain seq x y z
N LEU A 1 24.67 1.92 -5.99
CA LEU A 1 23.99 1.90 -4.67
C LEU A 1 23.50 0.49 -4.47
N ASP A 2 24.21 -0.28 -3.65
CA ASP A 2 23.86 -1.67 -3.41
C ASP A 2 23.01 -1.73 -2.13
N VAL A 3 21.70 -1.88 -2.30
CA VAL A 3 20.73 -1.98 -1.20
C VAL A 3 21.08 -3.15 -0.27
N LEU A 4 21.74 -4.19 -0.80
CA LEU A 4 22.18 -5.36 -0.03
C LEU A 4 23.38 -5.02 0.87
N ALA A 5 24.23 -4.06 0.48
CA ALA A 5 25.40 -3.66 1.25
C ALA A 5 25.08 -2.64 2.35
N ASP A 6 24.21 -1.65 2.04
CA ASP A 6 23.92 -0.51 2.93
C ASP A 6 22.68 -0.71 3.81
N GLY A 7 21.83 -1.70 3.50
CA GLY A 7 20.57 -1.95 4.19
C GLY A 7 19.41 -1.07 3.73
N ALA A 8 18.18 -1.51 4.04
CA ALA A 8 16.96 -0.89 3.53
C ALA A 8 16.76 0.57 4.02
N ASP A 9 17.05 0.88 5.28
CA ASP A 9 16.85 2.24 5.82
C ASP A 9 17.75 3.27 5.10
N VAL A 10 19.03 2.95 4.91
CA VAL A 10 19.97 3.83 4.21
C VAL A 10 19.55 4.03 2.75
N ALA A 11 19.07 2.96 2.09
CA ALA A 11 18.57 3.04 0.73
C ALA A 11 17.33 3.95 0.62
N LEU A 12 16.36 3.81 1.53
CA LEU A 12 15.15 4.64 1.56
C LEU A 12 15.47 6.11 1.79
N ARG A 13 16.42 6.41 2.68
CA ARG A 13 16.85 7.79 2.98
C ARG A 13 17.58 8.46 1.81
N ARG A 14 18.09 7.69 0.85
CA ARG A 14 18.76 8.19 -0.35
C ARG A 14 17.86 8.21 -1.58
N ASP A 15 16.63 7.71 -1.49
CA ASP A 15 15.70 7.68 -2.62
C ASP A 15 15.34 9.11 -3.05
N PRO A 16 15.77 9.59 -4.23
CA PRO A 16 15.50 10.96 -4.67
C PRO A 16 14.02 11.18 -5.00
N LEU A 17 13.24 10.11 -5.18
CA LEU A 17 11.83 10.15 -5.56
C LEU A 17 10.89 10.04 -4.37
N TRP A 18 11.40 9.98 -3.12
CA TRP A 18 10.57 9.77 -1.92
C TRP A 18 9.36 10.73 -1.86
N ARG A 19 9.50 11.98 -2.28
CA ARG A 19 8.40 12.97 -2.27
C ARG A 19 7.22 12.56 -3.15
N ARG A 20 7.46 11.81 -4.23
CA ARG A 20 6.40 11.31 -5.13
C ARG A 20 5.52 10.24 -4.48
N SER A 21 5.94 9.71 -3.33
CA SER A 21 5.11 8.81 -2.53
C SER A 21 3.93 9.54 -1.86
N GLY A 22 4.00 10.86 -1.68
CA GLY A 22 3.03 11.64 -0.91
C GLY A 22 3.36 11.77 0.58
N ALA A 23 4.54 11.32 1.02
CA ALA A 23 5.06 11.64 2.35
C ALA A 23 5.44 13.13 2.45
N GLU A 24 5.21 13.71 3.62
CA GLU A 24 5.57 15.07 4.02
C GLU A 24 7.06 15.16 4.39
N THR A 25 7.61 14.10 4.99
CA THR A 25 9.01 14.03 5.42
C THR A 25 9.67 12.73 4.98
N LEU A 26 11.01 12.74 4.92
CA LEU A 26 11.79 11.53 4.62
C LEU A 26 11.63 10.46 5.71
N ASP A 27 11.43 10.88 6.97
CA ASP A 27 11.16 9.96 8.08
C ASP A 27 9.79 9.30 7.95
N GLU A 28 8.76 10.05 7.53
CA GLU A 28 7.45 9.47 7.20
C GLU A 28 7.58 8.46 6.05
N TYR A 29 8.31 8.82 4.99
CA TYR A 29 8.57 7.89 3.88
C TYR A 29 9.23 6.60 4.37
N ALA A 30 10.32 6.70 5.13
CA ALA A 30 11.06 5.55 5.63
C ALA A 30 10.18 4.65 6.54
N ALA A 31 9.33 5.26 7.39
CA ALA A 31 8.41 4.53 8.25
C ALA A 31 7.36 3.74 7.44
N TRP A 32 6.80 4.34 6.39
CA TRP A 32 5.75 3.72 5.58
C TRP A 32 6.27 2.74 4.52
N ALA A 33 7.48 2.94 3.99
CA ALA A 33 7.96 2.24 2.80
C ALA A 33 7.83 0.71 2.86
N ALA A 34 8.05 0.11 4.03
CA ALA A 34 7.94 -1.34 4.23
C ALA A 34 6.48 -1.88 4.23
N ASN A 35 5.47 -1.02 4.31
CA ASN A 35 4.07 -1.40 4.56
C ASN A 35 3.10 -0.99 3.44
N ILE A 36 3.60 -0.35 2.38
CA ILE A 36 2.78 0.21 1.29
C ILE A 36 2.64 -0.67 0.06
N CYS A 37 3.10 -1.93 0.08
CA CYS A 37 3.03 -2.81 -1.10
C CYS A 37 1.59 -2.96 -1.64
N GLY A 38 0.59 -3.11 -0.77
CA GLY A 38 -0.82 -3.16 -1.17
C GLY A 38 -1.34 -1.86 -1.79
N MET A 39 -0.89 -0.70 -1.27
CA MET A 39 -1.24 0.60 -1.85
C MET A 39 -0.55 0.86 -3.19
N ALA A 40 0.65 0.31 -3.39
CA ALA A 40 1.31 0.36 -4.69
C ALA A 40 0.50 -0.42 -5.74
N CYS A 41 -0.05 -1.59 -5.37
CA CYS A 41 -0.99 -2.33 -6.22
C CYS A 41 -2.25 -1.53 -6.54
N LEU A 42 -2.88 -0.93 -5.52
CA LEU A 42 -4.06 -0.08 -5.72
C LEU A 42 -3.76 1.09 -6.66
N LYS A 43 -2.62 1.77 -6.47
CA LYS A 43 -2.18 2.85 -7.35
C LYS A 43 -2.10 2.42 -8.82
N MET A 44 -1.61 1.21 -9.10
CA MET A 44 -1.57 0.69 -10.48
C MET A 44 -2.97 0.44 -11.04
N ILE A 45 -3.90 -0.08 -10.23
CA ILE A 45 -5.31 -0.28 -10.62
C ILE A 45 -6.00 1.06 -10.90
N LEU A 46 -5.74 2.09 -10.09
CA LEU A 46 -6.29 3.43 -10.31
C LEU A 46 -5.67 4.08 -11.55
N ALA A 47 -4.37 3.92 -11.75
CA ALA A 47 -3.66 4.48 -12.90
C ALA A 47 -4.18 3.94 -14.24
N SER A 48 -4.52 2.65 -14.31
CA SER A 48 -5.13 2.07 -15.52
C SER A 48 -6.52 2.63 -15.84
N ARG A 49 -7.16 3.29 -14.86
CA ARG A 49 -8.45 3.97 -14.98
C ARG A 49 -8.31 5.49 -15.16
N GLY A 50 -7.08 5.99 -15.29
CA GLY A 50 -6.78 7.42 -15.48
C GLY A 50 -6.64 8.22 -14.19
N GLU A 51 -6.63 7.58 -13.01
CA GLU A 51 -6.47 8.26 -11.72
C GLU A 51 -5.10 7.99 -11.11
N ILE A 52 -4.34 9.04 -10.79
CA ILE A 52 -3.00 8.93 -10.18
C ILE A 52 -3.03 9.51 -8.77
N VAL A 53 -2.92 8.63 -7.76
CA VAL A 53 -2.83 9.01 -6.35
C VAL A 53 -1.47 8.59 -5.79
N PRO A 54 -0.78 9.45 -5.02
CA PRO A 54 0.44 9.07 -4.30
C PRO A 54 0.23 7.89 -3.33
N THR A 55 1.22 7.01 -3.21
CA THR A 55 1.07 5.72 -2.54
C THR A 55 0.90 5.83 -1.02
N ILE A 56 1.66 6.71 -0.36
CA ILE A 56 1.53 6.97 1.08
C ILE A 56 0.26 7.74 1.38
N GLU A 57 -0.20 8.60 0.46
CA GLU A 57 -1.50 9.24 0.59
C GLU A 57 -2.64 8.21 0.60
N LEU A 58 -2.60 7.22 -0.30
CA LEU A 58 -3.54 6.08 -0.26
C LEU A 58 -3.47 5.34 1.09
N ALA A 59 -2.27 5.10 1.62
CA ALA A 59 -2.07 4.42 2.90
C ALA A 59 -2.67 5.23 4.08
N LYS A 60 -2.43 6.54 4.13
CA LYS A 60 -3.00 7.44 5.14
C LYS A 60 -4.52 7.45 5.08
N ARG A 61 -5.11 7.56 3.88
CA ARG A 61 -6.57 7.48 3.71
C ARG A 61 -7.13 6.12 4.13
N CYS A 62 -6.47 5.02 3.75
CA CYS A 62 -6.88 3.67 4.13
C CYS A 62 -6.76 3.44 5.65
N THR A 63 -5.80 4.08 6.32
CA THR A 63 -5.68 4.07 7.78
C THR A 63 -6.94 4.60 8.47
N LEU A 64 -7.58 5.63 7.91
CA LEU A 64 -8.83 6.20 8.46
C LEU A 64 -10.00 5.20 8.46
N TYR A 65 -9.92 4.19 7.58
CA TYR A 65 -10.86 3.08 7.51
C TYR A 65 -10.48 1.91 8.43
N GLY A 66 -9.33 1.96 9.10
CA GLY A 66 -8.76 0.85 9.85
C GLY A 66 -7.96 -0.12 8.97
N GLY A 67 -7.60 0.25 7.74
CA GLY A 67 -6.78 -0.58 6.84
C GLY A 67 -5.33 -0.73 7.28
N TYR A 68 -4.86 0.14 8.17
CA TYR A 68 -3.57 0.07 8.82
C TYR A 68 -3.71 0.43 10.29
N VAL A 69 -2.82 -0.12 11.13
CA VAL A 69 -2.73 0.25 12.55
C VAL A 69 -1.33 0.77 12.83
N VAL A 70 -1.24 2.04 13.21
CA VAL A 70 0.03 2.71 13.54
C VAL A 70 0.22 2.71 15.06
N ASN A 71 1.27 2.04 15.55
CA ASN A 71 1.57 1.92 16.98
C ASN A 71 3.06 2.18 17.24
N GLY A 72 3.37 3.30 17.92
CA GLY A 72 4.71 3.56 18.49
C GLY A 72 5.87 3.39 17.50
N GLY A 73 5.68 3.76 16.23
CA GLY A 73 6.68 3.62 15.16
C GLY A 73 6.59 2.34 14.33
N SER A 74 5.70 1.40 14.67
CA SER A 74 5.37 0.24 13.83
C SER A 74 4.06 0.47 13.10
N ILE A 75 3.97 -0.01 11.86
CA ILE A 75 2.73 -0.04 11.08
C ILE A 75 2.39 -1.51 10.87
N LYS A 76 1.23 -1.94 11.37
CA LYS A 76 0.70 -3.27 11.06
C LYS A 76 -0.02 -3.16 9.72
N GLY A 77 0.32 -4.10 8.83
CA GLY A 77 0.05 -4.07 7.39
C GLY A 77 -1.42 -3.99 6.99
N LEU A 78 -1.66 -4.21 5.70
CA LEU A 78 -2.97 -3.97 5.10
C LEU A 78 -4.03 -4.97 5.58
N ILE A 79 -5.02 -4.49 6.33
CA ILE A 79 -6.14 -5.31 6.84
C ILE A 79 -7.23 -5.40 5.76
N TYR A 80 -7.58 -6.62 5.36
CA TYR A 80 -8.38 -6.89 4.15
C TYR A 80 -9.80 -6.31 4.18
N ALA A 81 -10.56 -6.53 5.26
CA ALA A 81 -11.95 -6.07 5.32
C ALA A 81 -12.06 -4.52 5.31
N PRO A 82 -11.30 -3.78 6.15
CA PRO A 82 -11.21 -2.32 6.04
C PRO A 82 -10.76 -1.81 4.67
N PHE A 83 -9.79 -2.50 4.03
CA PHE A 83 -9.34 -2.16 2.69
C PHE A 83 -10.48 -2.26 1.67
N VAL A 84 -11.29 -3.32 1.71
CA VAL A 84 -12.45 -3.49 0.83
C VAL A 84 -13.46 -2.35 1.01
N SER A 85 -13.77 -1.97 2.26
CA SER A 85 -14.65 -0.83 2.53
C SER A 85 -14.07 0.47 1.96
N PHE A 86 -12.78 0.73 2.18
CA PHE A 86 -12.09 1.91 1.68
C PHE A 86 -12.16 2.03 0.15
N VAL A 87 -11.81 0.97 -0.58
CA VAL A 87 -11.79 1.05 -2.06
C VAL A 87 -13.18 1.14 -2.68
N LYS A 88 -14.18 0.57 -2.00
CA LYS A 88 -15.58 0.67 -2.41
C LYS A 88 -16.12 2.08 -2.21
N GLU A 89 -15.88 2.69 -1.06
CA GLU A 89 -16.43 4.01 -0.74
C GLU A 89 -15.69 5.14 -1.46
N ILE A 90 -14.36 5.10 -1.50
CA ILE A 90 -13.57 6.22 -2.02
C ILE A 90 -13.42 6.18 -3.54
N PHE A 91 -13.34 4.99 -4.12
CA PHE A 91 -13.07 4.83 -5.57
C PHE A 91 -14.19 4.11 -6.32
N GLY A 92 -15.28 3.72 -5.65
CA GLY A 92 -16.38 2.98 -6.27
C GLY A 92 -15.99 1.60 -6.80
N LEU A 93 -14.90 1.01 -6.29
CA LEU A 93 -14.42 -0.29 -6.75
C LEU A 93 -15.24 -1.43 -6.15
N ARG A 94 -15.53 -2.44 -6.96
CA ARG A 94 -16.04 -3.73 -6.45
C ARG A 94 -14.84 -4.56 -6.01
N ALA A 95 -14.83 -4.96 -4.75
CA ALA A 95 -13.79 -5.78 -4.15
C ALA A 95 -14.40 -6.73 -3.13
N GLU A 96 -13.79 -7.89 -2.96
CA GLU A 96 -14.15 -8.89 -1.96
C GLU A 96 -12.90 -9.55 -1.38
N VAL A 97 -13.03 -10.07 -0.16
CA VAL A 97 -11.98 -10.88 0.46
C VAL A 97 -12.35 -12.33 0.26
N VAL A 98 -11.51 -13.06 -0.47
CA VAL A 98 -11.66 -14.51 -0.65
C VAL A 98 -10.53 -15.20 0.11
N THR A 99 -10.90 -16.01 1.12
CA THR A 99 -9.96 -16.82 1.91
C THR A 99 -10.29 -18.30 1.73
N ASN A 100 -9.38 -19.19 2.15
CA ASN A 100 -9.57 -20.64 2.07
C ASN A 100 -9.79 -21.14 0.62
N VAL A 101 -9.05 -20.54 -0.32
CA VAL A 101 -9.02 -20.94 -1.73
C VAL A 101 -7.98 -22.06 -1.88
N ALA A 102 -8.37 -23.20 -2.46
CA ALA A 102 -7.39 -24.23 -2.76
C ALA A 102 -6.48 -23.77 -3.92
N THR A 103 -5.20 -24.12 -3.91
CA THR A 103 -4.24 -23.68 -4.94
C THR A 103 -4.71 -24.00 -6.37
N ALA A 104 -5.40 -25.14 -6.55
CA ALA A 104 -5.96 -25.55 -7.83
C ALA A 104 -7.11 -24.66 -8.34
N GLU A 105 -7.76 -23.90 -7.46
CA GLU A 105 -8.90 -23.03 -7.77
C GLU A 105 -8.48 -21.59 -8.11
N ILE A 106 -7.24 -21.20 -7.78
CA ILE A 106 -6.71 -19.85 -8.03
C ILE A 106 -6.86 -19.42 -9.51
N PRO A 107 -6.55 -20.26 -10.52
CA PRO A 107 -6.71 -19.85 -11.91
C PRO A 107 -8.14 -19.48 -12.30
N ALA A 108 -9.15 -20.12 -11.67
CA ALA A 108 -10.56 -19.87 -11.99
C ALA A 108 -11.06 -18.52 -11.45
N ILE A 109 -10.48 -18.04 -10.35
CA ILE A 109 -10.87 -16.75 -9.73
C ILE A 109 -10.13 -15.55 -10.34
N MET A 110 -9.11 -15.76 -11.17
CA MET A 110 -8.31 -14.70 -11.80
C MET A 110 -8.73 -14.39 -13.26
N GLN A 111 -9.84 -14.97 -13.74
CA GLN A 111 -10.37 -14.76 -15.10
C GLN A 111 -11.28 -13.54 -15.18
#